data_AF-A0A662J6Y6-F1
#
_entry.id   AF-A0A662J6Y6-F1
#
_cell.length_a   1.000
_cell.length_b   1.000
_cell.length_c   1.000
_cell.angle_alpha   90.00
_cell.angle_beta   90.00
_cell.angle_gamma   90.00
#
_symmetry.space_group_name_H-M   'P 1'
#
loop_
_entity.id
_entity.type
_entity.pdbx_description
1 polymer ?
#
loop_
_entity_poly.entity_id
_entity_poly.type
_entity_poly.pdbx_seq_one_letter_code
_entity_poly.pdbx_strand_id
1 'polypeptide(L)' 'MPNSSPSSRKALLSALHIEDINALYADIPEDIRLKRSLDLPGPLPEQEILRLVRERLSGVRTALDMPVFLGGGCWPHYV' A
#
# COMPACT_ATOMS: atom_id res chain seq x y z
N MET A 1 4.00 2.90 11.93
CA MET A 1 2.65 2.28 12.07
C MET A 1 2.15 2.52 13.49
N PRO A 2 0.85 2.60 13.75
CA PRO A 2 0.33 2.89 15.09
C PRO A 2 0.77 1.86 16.16
N ASN A 3 0.91 0.58 15.79
CA ASN A 3 1.37 -0.49 16.70
C ASN A 3 2.82 -0.94 16.46
N SER A 4 3.68 -0.11 15.85
CA SER A 4 5.08 -0.49 15.61
C SER A 4 6.02 -0.28 16.81
N SER A 5 5.50 0.19 17.95
CA SER A 5 6.33 0.34 19.15
C SER A 5 6.81 -1.05 19.64
N PRO A 6 8.04 -1.15 20.16
CA PRO A 6 8.55 -2.41 20.72
C PRO A 6 7.68 -2.95 21.86
N SER A 7 7.08 -2.05 22.66
CA SER A 7 6.18 -2.41 23.76
C SER A 7 4.87 -3.03 23.27
N SER A 8 4.23 -2.45 22.25
CA SER A 8 3.02 -3.02 21.64
C SER A 8 3.30 -4.37 20.99
N ARG A 9 4.43 -4.52 20.29
CA ARG A 9 4.85 -5.81 19.71
C ARG A 9 5.05 -6.87 20.80
N LYS A 10 5.74 -6.53 21.89
CA LYS A 10 5.97 -7.46 23.00
C LYS A 10 4.66 -7.87 23.68
N ALA A 11 3.76 -6.92 23.92
CA ALA A 11 2.44 -7.20 24.50
C ALA A 11 1.63 -8.17 23.63
N LEU A 12 1.66 -8.01 22.30
CA LEU A 12 0.98 -8.90 21.37
C LEU A 12 1.56 -10.32 21.38
N LEU A 13 2.89 -10.45 21.33
CA LEU A 13 3.57 -11.75 21.41
C LEU A 13 3.27 -12.47 22.74
N SER A 14 3.32 -11.75 23.87
CA SER A 14 2.98 -12.31 25.19
C SER A 14 1.51 -12.73 25.29
N ALA A 15 0.57 -11.95 24.74
CA ALA A 15 -0.85 -12.30 24.75
C ALA A 15 -1.14 -13.58 23.94
N LEU A 16 -0.39 -13.79 22.86
CA LEU A 16 -0.51 -14.96 21.99
C LEU A 16 0.37 -16.14 22.43
N HIS A 17 1.16 -15.98 23.50
CA HIS A 17 2.08 -17.00 24.02
C HIS A 17 3.08 -17.50 22.96
N ILE A 18 3.55 -16.60 22.09
CA ILE A 18 4.52 -16.89 21.03
C ILE A 18 5.77 -16.02 21.22
N GLU A 19 6.94 -16.57 20.91
CA GLU A 19 8.21 -15.85 21.04
C GLU A 19 8.59 -15.09 19.76
N ASP A 20 8.13 -15.57 18.61
CA ASP A 20 8.52 -15.06 17.31
C ASP A 20 7.30 -14.82 16.41
N ILE A 21 7.36 -13.76 15.60
CA ILE A 21 6.26 -13.38 14.70
C ILE A 21 6.00 -14.41 13.60
N ASN A 22 7.00 -15.22 13.25
CA ASN A 22 6.87 -16.28 12.26
C ASN A 22 5.90 -17.38 12.71
N ALA A 23 5.65 -17.51 14.02
CA ALA A 23 4.62 -18.41 14.54
C ALA A 23 3.22 -18.05 14.03
N LEU A 24 2.97 -16.78 13.69
CA LEU A 24 1.69 -16.35 13.08
C LEU A 24 1.48 -16.88 11.66
N TYR A 25 2.55 -17.34 11.00
CA TYR A 25 2.49 -17.86 9.64
C TYR A 25 2.57 -19.40 9.59
N ALA A 26 2.49 -20.08 10.74
CA ALA A 26 2.64 -21.54 10.84
C ALA A 26 1.71 -22.33 9.91
N ASP A 27 0.49 -21.81 9.69
CA ASP A 27 -0.53 -22.44 8.85
C ASP A 27 -0.22 -22.39 7.34
N ILE A 28 0.78 -21.61 6.93
CA ILE A 28 1.20 -21.51 5.52
C ILE A 28 2.33 -22.52 5.30
N PRO A 29 2.19 -23.53 4.42
CA PRO A 29 3.27 -24.47 4.12
C PRO A 29 4.56 -23.79 3.63
N GLU A 30 5.73 -24.25 4.10
CA GLU A 30 7.02 -23.60 3.81
C GLU A 30 7.46 -23.63 2.33
N ASP A 31 6.92 -24.58 1.57
CA ASP A 31 7.16 -24.76 0.14
C ASP A 31 6.51 -23.65 -0.69
N ILE A 32 5.37 -23.11 -0.25
CA ILE A 32 4.69 -22.00 -0.92
C ILE A 32 5.06 -20.62 -0.35
N ARG A 33 5.79 -20.56 0.76
CA ARG A 33 6.27 -19.28 1.33
C ARG A 33 7.33 -18.66 0.42
N LEU A 34 7.26 -17.34 0.25
CA LEU A 34 8.26 -16.59 -0.51
C LEU A 34 9.60 -16.56 0.26
N LYS A 35 10.63 -17.20 -0.29
CA LYS A 35 11.98 -17.32 0.32
C LYS A 35 12.94 -16.19 -0.07
N ARG A 36 12.44 -15.19 -0.80
CA ARG A 36 13.21 -14.03 -1.26
C ARG A 36 12.49 -12.75 -0.90
N SER A 37 13.22 -11.64 -0.87
CA SER A 37 12.59 -10.32 -0.79
C SER A 37 11.68 -10.08 -1.99
N LEU A 38 10.65 -9.26 -1.78
CA LEU A 38 9.82 -8.74 -2.86
C LEU A 38 10.69 -7.94 -3.82
N ASP A 39 10.43 -8.10 -5.12
CA ASP A 39 11.09 -7.33 -6.16
C ASP A 39 10.31 -6.03 -6.38
N LEU A 40 10.48 -5.11 -5.44
CA LEU A 40 9.81 -3.82 -5.43
C LEU A 40 10.85 -2.71 -5.30
N PRO A 41 10.62 -1.54 -5.94
CA PRO A 41 11.41 -0.36 -5.63
C PRO A 41 11.30 -0.05 -4.13
N GLY A 42 12.39 0.48 -3.56
CA GLY A 42 12.45 0.80 -2.14
C GLY A 42 11.38 1.80 -1.70
N PRO A 43 11.10 1.90 -0.39
CA PRO A 43 10.16 2.88 0.13
C PRO A 43 10.66 4.29 -0.20
N LEU A 44 9.76 5.12 -0.71
CA LEU A 44 10.03 6.53 -0.92
C LEU A 44 9.49 7.34 0.27
N PRO A 45 10.16 8.43 0.69
CA PRO A 45 9.58 9.40 1.61
C PRO A 45 8.25 9.95 1.09
N GLU A 46 7.33 10.31 1.97
CA GLU A 46 6.00 10.80 1.61
C GLU A 46 6.04 11.95 0.60
N GLN A 47 6.96 12.91 0.80
CA GLN A 47 7.16 14.03 -0.12
C GLN A 47 7.61 13.58 -1.51
N GLU A 48 8.47 12.57 -1.59
CA GLU A 48 8.96 12.04 -2.87
C GLU A 48 7.87 11.25 -3.60
N ILE A 49 7.04 10.49 -2.88
CA ILE A 49 5.86 9.83 -3.47
C ILE A 49 4.90 10.88 -4.05
N LEU A 50 4.61 11.93 -3.29
CA LEU A 50 3.73 13.00 -3.75
C LEU A 50 4.27 13.67 -5.02
N ARG A 51 5.57 13.97 -5.05
CA ARG A 51 6.23 14.53 -6.24
C ARG A 51 6.14 13.57 -7.42
N LEU A 52 6.49 12.30 -7.23
CA LEU A 52 6.46 11.28 -8.27
C LEU A 52 5.05 11.15 -8.87
N VAL A 53 4.02 11.07 -8.04
CA VAL A 53 2.63 10.96 -8.51
C VAL A 53 2.22 12.19 -9.31
N ARG A 54 2.55 13.40 -8.83
CA ARG A 54 2.27 14.65 -9.56
C ARG A 54 2.98 14.71 -10.90
N GLU A 55 4.27 14.36 -10.95
CA GLU A 55 5.04 14.34 -12.20
C GLU A 55 4.46 13.34 -13.20
N ARG A 56 4.06 12.14 -12.74
CA ARG A 56 3.44 11.12 -13.59
C ARG A 56 2.10 11.56 -14.17
N LEU A 57 1.33 12.33 -13.42
CA LEU A 57 0.02 12.82 -13.84
C LEU A 57 0.08 14.17 -14.58
N SER A 58 1.23 14.83 -14.64
CA SER A 58 1.37 16.18 -15.23
C SER A 58 0.90 16.29 -16.69
N GLY A 59 0.96 15.20 -17.46
CA GLY A 59 0.51 15.16 -18.86
C GLY A 59 -0.93 14.68 -19.06
N VAL A 60 -1.64 14.30 -18.00
CA VAL A 60 -3.00 13.76 -18.08
C VAL A 60 -4.00 14.91 -18.23
N ARG A 61 -4.79 14.88 -19.31
CA ARG A 61 -5.96 15.75 -19.46
C ARG A 61 -7.17 15.09 -18.81
N THR A 62 -7.85 15.84 -17.97
CA THR A 62 -9.03 15.45 -17.22
C THR A 62 -10.30 15.97 -17.86
N ALA A 63 -11.46 15.54 -17.35
CA ALA A 63 -12.76 16.09 -17.76
C ALA A 63 -12.94 17.58 -17.40
N LEU A 64 -12.06 18.16 -16.60
CA LEU A 64 -12.05 19.59 -16.28
C LEU A 64 -11.27 20.41 -17.33
N ASP A 65 -10.39 19.77 -18.10
CA ASP A 65 -9.53 20.46 -19.08
C ASP A 65 -10.22 20.62 -20.44
N MET A 66 -11.30 19.87 -20.71
CA MET A 66 -12.04 19.93 -21.97
C MET A 66 -13.49 19.46 -21.82
N PRO A 67 -14.40 19.91 -22.70
CA PRO A 67 -15.75 19.34 -22.78
C PRO A 67 -15.72 17.84 -23.13
N VAL A 68 -16.55 17.05 -22.43
CA VAL A 68 -16.64 15.59 -22.62
C VAL A 68 -17.99 15.23 -23.22
N PHE A 69 -18.00 14.71 -24.46
CA PHE A 69 -19.22 14.33 -25.19
C PHE A 69 -19.34 12.82 -25.49
N LEU A 70 -18.39 12.00 -25.02
CA LEU A 70 -18.34 10.57 -25.35
C LEU A 70 -19.54 9.77 -24.76
N GLY A 71 -20.09 10.20 -23.62
CA GLY A 71 -21.19 9.49 -22.96
C GLY A 71 -20.77 8.11 -22.43
N GLY A 72 -21.60 7.08 -22.66
CA GLY A 72 -21.29 5.70 -22.25
C GLY A 72 -21.62 5.38 -20.78
N GLY A 73 -22.59 6.07 -20.20
CA GLY A 73 -23.00 5.88 -18.80
C GLY A 73 -22.15 6.64 -17.77
N CYS A 74 -21.17 7.43 -18.22
CA CYS A 74 -20.40 8.35 -17.39
C CYS A 74 -20.51 9.77 -17.96
N TRP A 75 -20.80 10.75 -17.10
CA TRP A 75 -20.84 12.17 -17.47
C TRP A 75 -20.21 13.02 -16.36
N PRO A 76 -19.55 14.14 -16.72
CA PRO A 76 -19.04 15.08 -15.73
C PRO A 76 -20.21 15.61 -14.89
N HIS A 77 -20.10 15.47 -13.57
CA HIS A 77 -20.99 16.10 -12.61
C HIS A 77 -20.14 16.78 -11.54
N TYR A 78 -20.72 17.80 -10.90
CA TYR A 78 -20.06 18.53 -9.83
C TYR A 78 -20.16 17.72 -8.53
N VAL A 79 -19.03 17.51 -7.84
CA VAL A 79 -18.90 16.67 -6.62
C VAL A 79 -18.41 17.52 -5.46
#